data_AF-A0A8H5YAS3-F1
#
_entry.id   AF-A0A8H5YAS3-F1
#
_cell.length_a   1.000
_cell.length_b   1.000
_cell.length_c   1.000
_cell.angle_alpha   90.00
_cell.angle_beta   90.00
_cell.angle_gamma   90.00
#
_symmetry.space_group_name_H-M   'P 1'
#
loop_
_entity.id
_entity.type
_entity.pdbx_description
1 polymer ?
#
loop_
_entity_poly.entity_id
_entity_poly.type
_entity_poly.pdbx_seq_one_letter_code
_entity_poly.pdbx_strand_id
1 'polypeptide(L)'
;MSSHLLGKKPELMHTWSLAFANAGELQKSHVGKARYRWLENVYTPLATYEGTLVASCSKGCKAFNASGGIHIETLGNSISRGPVFVFGNPEHAILFAKQLPALKAIFSRWAEETSAHVQLQTMQPTVIGSNVHVLCSYSCGSAAGHNMVTKATQHACEMLRHSLADEFSIQGFLIEGQMASDKKPLWGNVKKARGVETLAWGTLTADACREVLGCTTYELYATQQTIKEGGIRNGQFGSNVNTFKEWKMAQAELLSSPLQQNLGILRYL
;
A
#
# COMPACT_ATOMS: atom_id res chain seq x y z
N MET A 1 46.63 -32.43 6.32
CA MET A 1 45.41 -31.91 5.66
C MET A 1 44.77 -30.94 6.62
N SER A 2 44.97 -29.66 6.34
CA SER A 2 44.82 -28.53 7.26
C SER A 2 43.35 -28.17 7.50
N SER A 3 43.06 -27.86 8.76
CA SER A 3 41.85 -27.29 9.35
C SER A 3 41.53 -25.86 8.86
N HIS A 4 41.53 -25.64 7.54
CA HIS A 4 41.42 -24.32 6.91
C HIS A 4 40.07 -24.03 6.23
N LEU A 5 38.96 -24.55 6.74
CA LEU A 5 37.62 -24.26 6.19
C LEU A 5 36.57 -23.80 7.22
N LEU A 6 36.98 -23.40 8.43
CA LEU A 6 36.07 -22.88 9.46
C LEU A 6 36.46 -21.48 9.99
N GLY A 7 37.17 -20.68 9.18
CA GLY A 7 37.82 -19.44 9.64
C GLY A 7 37.42 -18.12 8.94
N LYS A 8 36.25 -18.00 8.31
CA LYS A 8 35.78 -16.71 7.74
C LYS A 8 34.28 -16.45 7.93
N LYS A 9 33.84 -16.39 9.20
CA LYS A 9 32.49 -15.90 9.56
C LYS A 9 32.49 -14.92 10.76
N PRO A 10 33.34 -13.86 10.76
CA PRO A 10 32.94 -12.64 11.46
C PRO A 10 33.13 -11.30 10.70
N GLU A 11 33.40 -11.28 9.39
CA GLU A 11 33.62 -10.00 8.65
C GLU A 11 32.51 -9.60 7.68
N LEU A 12 31.41 -10.37 7.57
CA LEU A 12 30.25 -10.00 6.74
C LEU A 12 29.17 -9.21 7.51
N MET A 13 29.47 -8.77 8.73
CA MET A 13 28.54 -8.05 9.58
C MET A 13 28.92 -6.56 9.63
N HIS A 14 28.07 -5.76 9.00
CA HIS A 14 27.90 -4.30 9.16
C HIS A 14 28.80 -3.36 8.37
N THR A 15 28.47 -3.17 7.09
CA THR A 15 28.41 -1.81 6.53
C THR A 15 26.94 -1.44 6.33
N TRP A 16 26.35 -0.86 7.36
CA TRP A 16 25.09 -0.13 7.24
C TRP A 16 25.44 1.34 7.10
N SER A 17 25.09 1.94 5.97
CA SER A 17 25.11 3.39 5.85
C SER A 17 23.67 3.90 5.87
N LEU A 18 23.35 4.71 6.88
CA LEU A 18 22.16 5.55 6.87
C LEU A 18 22.56 6.84 6.18
N ALA A 19 21.87 7.18 5.11
CA ALA A 19 22.07 8.44 4.42
C ALA A 19 20.74 9.19 4.32
N PHE A 20 20.80 10.51 4.31
CA PHE A 20 19.63 11.38 4.25
C PHE A 20 19.45 11.93 2.83
N ALA A 21 18.24 11.80 2.29
CA ALA A 21 17.80 12.54 1.10
C ALA A 21 16.91 13.72 1.53
N ASN A 22 17.14 14.92 1.00
CA ASN A 22 16.37 16.12 1.36
C ASN A 22 15.12 16.24 0.47
N ALA A 23 13.98 15.71 0.90
CA ALA A 23 12.68 15.98 0.27
C ALA A 23 12.27 17.43 0.58
N GLY A 24 12.00 18.21 -0.46
CA GLY A 24 11.71 19.65 -0.37
C GLY A 24 10.47 20.03 0.44
N GLU A 25 10.09 21.31 0.34
CA GLU A 25 8.93 21.87 1.01
C GLU A 25 7.68 21.02 0.75
N LEU A 26 7.11 20.48 1.82
CA LEU A 26 5.88 19.71 1.77
C LEU A 26 4.69 20.65 1.85
N GLN A 27 3.81 20.60 0.85
CA GLN A 27 2.51 21.26 0.92
C GLN A 27 1.42 20.23 1.19
N LYS A 28 0.78 20.31 2.37
CA LYS A 28 -0.49 19.63 2.64
C LYS A 28 -1.63 20.53 2.17
N SER A 29 -2.56 19.97 1.40
CA SER A 29 -3.86 20.61 1.17
C SER A 29 -4.91 19.90 2.01
N HIS A 30 -5.84 20.64 2.63
CA HIS A 30 -7.09 20.06 3.13
C HIS A 30 -8.20 20.91 2.52
N VAL A 31 -9.10 20.28 1.76
CA VAL A 31 -10.28 20.97 1.24
C VAL A 31 -11.26 21.16 2.39
N GLY A 32 -11.21 22.34 3.01
CA GLY A 32 -12.13 22.75 4.06
C GLY A 32 -11.49 23.77 5.00
N LYS A 33 -11.69 25.07 4.71
CA LYS A 33 -11.39 26.27 5.54
C LYS A 33 -10.41 26.03 6.71
N ALA A 34 -9.12 25.88 6.41
CA ALA A 34 -8.05 25.98 7.39
C ALA A 34 -6.79 26.55 6.72
N ARG A 35 -6.16 27.51 7.40
CA ARG A 35 -4.94 28.21 6.96
C ARG A 35 -3.87 27.21 6.50
N TYR A 36 -3.40 27.37 5.27
CA TYR A 36 -2.24 26.66 4.72
C TYR A 36 -1.00 26.93 5.58
N ARG A 37 -0.33 25.87 6.05
CA ARG A 37 0.96 25.98 6.76
C ARG A 37 1.99 25.20 5.95
N TRP A 38 2.98 25.93 5.43
CA TRP A 38 4.16 25.38 4.78
C TRP A 38 4.89 24.43 5.74
N LEU A 39 5.25 23.22 5.30
CA LEU A 39 6.10 22.31 6.07
C LEU A 39 7.56 22.41 5.60
N GLU A 40 8.43 22.23 6.59
CA GLU A 40 9.89 22.30 6.60
C GLU A 40 10.56 21.34 5.61
N ASN A 41 11.85 21.56 5.31
CA ASN A 41 12.70 20.59 4.63
C ASN A 41 12.65 19.22 5.35
N VAL A 42 12.30 18.14 4.66
CA VAL A 42 12.22 16.79 5.23
C VAL A 42 13.39 15.94 4.78
N TYR A 43 14.21 15.50 5.73
CA TYR A 43 15.30 14.59 5.46
C TYR A 43 14.83 13.15 5.64
N THR A 44 14.72 12.41 4.53
CA THR A 44 14.30 11.01 4.52
C THR A 44 15.50 10.10 4.72
N PRO A 45 15.53 9.26 5.76
CA PRO A 45 16.56 8.25 5.93
C PRO A 45 16.38 7.12 4.91
N LEU A 46 17.45 6.76 4.22
CA LEU A 46 17.51 5.62 3.29
C LEU A 46 18.56 4.62 3.78
N ALA A 47 18.16 3.35 3.82
CA ALA A 47 19.05 2.22 4.13
C ALA A 47 19.01 1.23 2.96
N THR A 48 20.14 1.05 2.26
CA THR A 48 20.25 0.26 1.04
C THR A 48 21.67 -0.27 0.85
N TYR A 49 21.80 -1.40 0.14
CA TYR A 49 23.09 -1.94 -0.33
C TYR A 49 23.41 -1.52 -1.78
N GLU A 50 22.51 -0.82 -2.45
CA GLU A 50 22.72 -0.31 -3.80
C GLU A 50 23.43 1.05 -3.75
N GLY A 51 24.71 1.06 -4.11
CA GLY A 51 25.58 2.23 -3.90
C GLY A 51 25.13 3.51 -4.59
N THR A 52 24.38 3.42 -5.68
CA THR A 52 23.91 4.60 -6.45
C THR A 52 22.52 5.09 -6.05
N LEU A 53 21.76 4.33 -5.26
CA LEU A 53 20.35 4.61 -5.00
C LEU A 53 20.16 5.93 -4.24
N VAL A 54 20.89 6.12 -3.13
CA VAL A 54 20.82 7.34 -2.32
C VAL A 54 21.20 8.57 -3.17
N ALA A 55 22.28 8.47 -3.94
CA ALA A 55 22.72 9.56 -4.80
C ALA A 55 21.67 9.92 -5.86
N SER A 56 21.03 8.91 -6.46
CA SER A 56 19.93 9.10 -7.42
C SER A 56 18.72 9.78 -6.78
N CYS A 57 18.29 9.36 -5.59
CA CYS A 57 17.18 9.97 -4.85
C CYS A 57 17.48 11.44 -4.51
N SER A 58 18.67 11.71 -3.99
CA SER A 58 19.13 13.06 -3.67
C SER A 58 19.20 13.96 -4.91
N LYS A 59 19.60 13.42 -6.07
CA LYS A 59 19.58 14.13 -7.35
C LYS A 59 18.17 14.52 -7.78
N GLY A 60 17.21 13.60 -7.67
CA GLY A 60 15.80 13.87 -7.94
C GLY A 60 15.21 14.92 -7.01
N CYS A 61 15.48 14.81 -5.71
CA CYS A 61 15.08 15.79 -4.71
C CYS A 61 15.65 17.19 -5.02
N LYS A 62 16.94 17.28 -5.37
CA LYS A 62 17.57 18.55 -5.77
C LYS A 62 16.87 19.19 -6.97
N ALA A 63 16.48 18.40 -7.97
CA ALA A 63 15.79 18.90 -9.16
C ALA A 63 14.41 19.47 -8.83
N PHE A 64 13.63 18.78 -7.98
CA PHE A 64 12.33 19.29 -7.53
C PHE A 64 12.47 20.52 -6.61
N ASN A 65 13.45 20.55 -5.71
CA ASN A 65 13.68 21.70 -4.83
C ASN A 65 14.04 22.95 -5.64
N ALA A 66 14.86 22.80 -6.68
CA ALA A 66 15.17 23.86 -7.63
C ALA A 66 13.96 24.30 -8.49
N SER A 67 12.85 23.54 -8.44
CA SER A 67 11.65 23.75 -9.25
C SER A 67 10.40 24.07 -8.41
N GLY A 68 10.56 24.43 -7.14
CA GLY A 68 9.46 24.83 -6.26
C GLY A 68 8.89 23.72 -5.37
N GLY A 69 9.54 22.56 -5.31
CA GLY A 69 9.20 21.46 -4.38
C GLY A 69 8.21 20.43 -4.94
N ILE A 70 7.67 19.60 -4.04
CA ILE A 70 6.73 18.52 -4.35
C ILE A 70 5.50 18.68 -3.46
N HIS A 71 4.32 18.59 -4.06
CA HIS A 71 3.05 18.49 -3.37
C HIS A 71 2.70 17.03 -3.12
N ILE A 72 2.16 16.72 -1.95
CA ILE A 72 1.76 15.36 -1.58
C ILE A 72 0.42 15.41 -0.87
N GLU A 73 -0.53 14.62 -1.35
CA GLU A 73 -1.87 14.52 -0.79
C GLU A 73 -2.23 13.05 -0.50
N THR A 74 -2.86 12.81 0.65
CA THR A 74 -3.38 11.48 0.98
C THR A 74 -4.83 11.38 0.50
N LEU A 75 -5.08 10.50 -0.46
CA LEU A 75 -6.39 10.30 -1.06
C LEU A 75 -7.25 9.29 -0.28
N GLY A 76 -6.61 8.39 0.45
CA GLY A 76 -7.29 7.34 1.19
C GLY A 76 -6.39 6.64 2.19
N ASN A 77 -7.00 6.06 3.22
CA ASN A 77 -6.32 5.20 4.18
C ASN A 77 -7.28 4.07 4.58
N SER A 78 -7.00 2.87 4.08
CA SER A 78 -7.86 1.71 4.25
C SER A 78 -7.04 0.43 4.19
N ILE A 79 -7.00 -0.33 5.28
CA ILE A 79 -6.44 -1.68 5.27
C ILE A 79 -7.57 -2.70 5.11
N SER A 80 -7.34 -3.73 4.29
CA SER A 80 -8.36 -4.74 3.98
C SER A 80 -8.06 -6.11 4.58
N ARG A 81 -9.15 -6.85 4.86
CA ARG A 81 -9.18 -8.26 5.23
C ARG A 81 -10.30 -8.96 4.47
N GLY A 82 -10.06 -10.18 4.01
CA GLY A 82 -10.98 -10.87 3.09
C GLY A 82 -11.44 -12.23 3.60
N PRO A 83 -12.32 -12.32 4.62
CA PRO A 83 -12.84 -13.61 5.09
C PRO A 83 -13.71 -14.31 4.04
N VAL A 84 -13.92 -15.61 4.21
CA VAL A 84 -14.75 -16.47 3.36
C VAL A 84 -15.73 -17.21 4.22
N PHE A 85 -17.02 -17.12 3.92
CA PHE A 85 -18.06 -17.97 4.51
C PHE A 85 -18.37 -19.14 3.58
N VAL A 86 -18.48 -20.34 4.15
CA VAL A 86 -18.65 -21.60 3.42
C VAL A 86 -20.08 -22.10 3.59
N PHE A 87 -20.69 -22.52 2.47
CA PHE A 87 -22.05 -23.03 2.40
C PHE A 87 -22.07 -24.38 1.68
N GLY A 88 -23.11 -25.17 1.96
CA GLY A 88 -23.30 -26.48 1.34
C GLY A 88 -23.73 -26.42 -0.13
N ASN A 89 -24.31 -25.29 -0.56
CA ASN A 89 -24.73 -25.09 -1.95
C ASN A 89 -24.67 -23.59 -2.34
N PRO A 90 -24.66 -23.27 -3.65
CA PRO A 90 -24.63 -21.89 -4.12
C PRO A 90 -25.87 -21.05 -3.78
N GLU A 91 -27.05 -21.65 -3.60
CA GLU A 91 -28.29 -20.91 -3.30
C GLU A 91 -28.18 -20.22 -1.93
N HIS A 92 -27.68 -20.92 -0.92
CA HIS A 92 -27.44 -20.37 0.41
C HIS A 92 -26.39 -19.24 0.37
N ALA A 93 -25.30 -19.45 -0.39
CA ALA A 93 -24.27 -18.42 -0.57
C ALA A 93 -24.83 -17.14 -1.21
N ILE A 94 -25.67 -17.28 -2.26
CA ILE A 94 -26.32 -16.14 -2.91
C ILE A 94 -27.27 -15.42 -1.95
N LEU A 95 -28.07 -16.17 -1.19
CA LEU A 95 -29.01 -15.60 -0.23
C LEU A 95 -28.27 -14.80 0.85
N PHE A 96 -27.21 -15.37 1.43
CA PHE A 96 -26.36 -14.68 2.39
C PHE A 96 -25.70 -13.41 1.80
N ALA A 97 -25.14 -13.51 0.59
CA ALA A 97 -24.49 -12.37 -0.07
C ALA A 97 -25.45 -11.20 -0.33
N LYS A 98 -26.71 -11.50 -0.68
CA LYS A 98 -27.77 -10.49 -0.85
C LYS A 98 -28.14 -9.80 0.45
N GLN A 99 -28.09 -10.51 1.57
CA GLN A 99 -28.44 -9.97 2.88
C GLN A 99 -27.28 -9.23 3.55
N LEU A 100 -26.04 -9.51 3.15
CA LEU A 100 -24.84 -8.95 3.77
C LEU A 100 -24.82 -7.41 3.88
N PRO A 101 -25.31 -6.60 2.91
CA PRO A 101 -25.40 -5.15 3.06
C PRO A 101 -26.23 -4.72 4.28
N ALA A 102 -27.33 -5.41 4.58
CA ALA A 102 -28.17 -5.13 5.75
C ALA A 102 -27.46 -5.54 7.06
N LEU A 103 -26.59 -6.56 7.02
CA LEU A 103 -25.80 -7.01 8.16
C LEU A 103 -24.58 -6.12 8.45
N LYS A 104 -24.26 -5.15 7.57
CA LYS A 104 -23.08 -4.29 7.75
C LYS A 104 -23.06 -3.58 9.09
N ALA A 105 -24.18 -3.03 9.54
CA ALA A 105 -24.24 -2.24 10.77
C ALA A 105 -23.89 -3.09 12.00
N ILE A 106 -24.46 -4.29 12.11
CA ILE A 106 -24.18 -5.20 13.24
C ILE A 106 -22.76 -5.78 13.14
N PHE A 107 -22.28 -6.11 11.94
CA PHE A 107 -20.91 -6.56 11.72
C PHE A 107 -19.88 -5.48 12.08
N SER A 108 -20.15 -4.22 11.73
CA SER A 108 -19.35 -3.04 12.11
C SER A 108 -19.21 -2.96 13.62
N ARG A 109 -20.34 -3.04 14.33
CA ARG A 109 -20.37 -2.98 15.79
C ARG A 109 -19.48 -4.04 16.42
N TRP A 110 -19.64 -5.31 16.04
CA TRP A 110 -18.79 -6.38 16.56
C TRP A 110 -17.30 -6.17 16.23
N ALA A 111 -16.98 -5.76 15.00
CA ALA A 111 -15.59 -5.50 14.63
C ALA A 111 -14.96 -4.39 15.48
N GLU A 112 -15.70 -3.30 15.72
CA GLU A 112 -15.25 -2.10 16.42
C GLU A 112 -15.19 -2.28 17.94
N GLU A 113 -15.91 -3.26 18.52
CA GLU A 113 -15.76 -3.67 19.92
C GLU A 113 -14.33 -4.15 20.25
N THR A 114 -13.56 -4.58 19.25
CA THR A 114 -12.19 -5.09 19.47
C THR A 114 -11.14 -3.99 19.69
N SER A 115 -11.40 -2.75 19.24
CA SER A 115 -10.51 -1.60 19.40
C SER A 115 -11.18 -0.30 18.96
N ALA A 116 -10.99 0.78 19.75
CA ALA A 116 -11.45 2.13 19.40
C ALA A 116 -10.76 2.74 18.16
N HIS A 117 -9.71 2.12 17.63
CA HIS A 117 -9.00 2.59 16.44
C HIS A 117 -9.45 1.92 15.14
N VAL A 118 -10.23 0.83 15.23
CA VAL A 118 -10.80 0.16 14.06
C VAL A 118 -12.13 0.80 13.74
N GLN A 119 -12.37 1.04 12.46
CA GLN A 119 -13.70 1.37 11.95
C GLN A 119 -13.92 0.65 10.62
N LEU A 120 -15.03 -0.07 10.48
CA LEU A 120 -15.36 -0.74 9.23
C LEU A 120 -15.89 0.28 8.21
N GLN A 121 -15.17 0.49 7.12
CA GLN A 121 -15.55 1.43 6.07
C GLN A 121 -16.46 0.75 5.04
N THR A 122 -16.04 -0.38 4.48
CA THR A 122 -16.78 -1.10 3.43
C THR A 122 -16.78 -2.60 3.66
N MET A 123 -17.85 -3.26 3.24
CA MET A 123 -18.00 -4.70 3.26
C MET A 123 -18.60 -5.13 1.92
N GLN A 124 -17.81 -5.80 1.08
CA GLN A 124 -18.19 -6.13 -0.29
C GLN A 124 -18.20 -7.65 -0.50
N PRO A 125 -19.38 -8.28 -0.68
CA PRO A 125 -19.45 -9.71 -0.94
C PRO A 125 -19.09 -10.05 -2.39
N THR A 126 -18.54 -11.23 -2.60
CA THR A 126 -18.35 -11.88 -3.90
C THR A 126 -18.63 -13.37 -3.73
N VAL A 127 -19.60 -13.88 -4.49
CA VAL A 127 -19.96 -15.31 -4.47
C VAL A 127 -19.05 -16.07 -5.43
N ILE A 128 -18.44 -17.15 -4.95
CA ILE A 128 -17.63 -18.07 -5.75
C ILE A 128 -18.07 -19.50 -5.41
N GLY A 129 -18.81 -20.15 -6.31
CA GLY A 129 -19.40 -21.45 -6.04
C GLY A 129 -20.36 -21.38 -4.85
N SER A 130 -20.15 -22.24 -3.84
CA SER A 130 -20.91 -22.23 -2.59
C SER A 130 -20.21 -21.42 -1.48
N ASN A 131 -19.31 -20.50 -1.82
CA ASN A 131 -18.62 -19.65 -0.86
C ASN A 131 -18.93 -18.17 -1.09
N VAL A 132 -18.94 -17.39 0.00
CA VAL A 132 -19.04 -15.93 -0.05
C VAL A 132 -17.76 -15.35 0.52
N HIS A 133 -16.93 -14.79 -0.36
CA HIS A 133 -15.80 -14.00 0.02
C HIS A 133 -16.27 -12.58 0.33
N VAL A 134 -15.83 -12.02 1.45
CA VAL A 134 -16.24 -10.68 1.86
C VAL A 134 -15.01 -9.81 1.97
N LEU A 135 -14.87 -8.82 1.11
CA LEU A 135 -13.79 -7.84 1.21
C LEU A 135 -14.20 -6.74 2.21
N CYS A 136 -13.65 -6.83 3.41
CA CYS A 136 -13.78 -5.81 4.45
C CYS A 136 -12.64 -4.79 4.33
N SER A 137 -12.98 -3.50 4.39
CA SER A 137 -12.02 -2.39 4.44
C SER A 137 -12.21 -1.63 5.74
N TYR A 138 -11.12 -1.27 6.41
CA TYR A 138 -11.14 -0.60 7.69
C TYR A 138 -10.18 0.59 7.71
N SER A 139 -10.51 1.62 8.49
CA SER A 139 -9.49 2.54 9.01
C SER A 139 -8.91 2.00 10.31
N CYS A 140 -7.64 2.30 10.59
CA CYS A 140 -6.90 1.83 11.78
C CYS A 140 -6.12 2.96 12.47
N GLY A 141 -6.60 4.20 12.35
CA GLY A 141 -5.85 5.39 12.78
C GLY A 141 -4.46 5.45 12.13
N SER A 142 -3.42 5.57 12.96
CA SER A 142 -2.02 5.65 12.52
C SER A 142 -1.30 4.31 12.45
N ALA A 143 -1.98 3.20 12.75
CA ALA A 143 -1.36 1.87 12.68
C ALA A 143 -1.42 1.31 11.26
N ALA A 144 -0.41 0.52 10.87
CA ALA A 144 -0.46 -0.27 9.63
C ALA A 144 -1.66 -1.25 9.60
N GLY A 145 -2.19 -1.61 10.78
CA GLY A 145 -3.53 -2.18 10.92
C GLY A 145 -3.68 -3.68 10.62
N HIS A 146 -2.68 -4.37 10.05
CA HIS A 146 -2.80 -5.78 9.64
C HIS A 146 -3.37 -6.72 10.72
N ASN A 147 -2.79 -6.68 11.93
CA ASN A 147 -3.24 -7.52 13.05
C ASN A 147 -4.57 -7.05 13.64
N MET A 148 -4.76 -5.73 13.66
CA MET A 148 -5.96 -5.08 14.19
C MET A 148 -7.20 -5.51 13.41
N VAL A 149 -7.12 -5.44 12.07
CA VAL A 149 -8.23 -5.89 11.22
C VAL A 149 -8.41 -7.38 11.20
N THR A 150 -7.35 -8.18 11.35
CA THR A 150 -7.50 -9.64 11.50
C THR A 150 -8.31 -9.96 12.76
N LYS A 151 -7.97 -9.35 13.90
CA LYS A 151 -8.71 -9.54 15.16
C LYS A 151 -10.16 -9.06 15.06
N ALA A 152 -10.36 -7.86 14.52
CA ALA A 152 -11.69 -7.28 14.34
C ALA A 152 -12.58 -8.13 13.42
N THR A 153 -12.04 -8.55 12.29
CA THR A 153 -12.76 -9.40 11.32
C THR A 153 -13.06 -10.78 11.92
N GLN A 154 -12.09 -11.40 12.60
CA GLN A 154 -12.27 -12.70 13.24
C GLN A 154 -13.42 -12.66 14.23
N HIS A 155 -13.41 -11.67 15.13
CA HIS A 155 -14.46 -11.52 16.14
C HIS A 155 -15.84 -11.28 15.49
N ALA A 156 -15.93 -10.39 14.51
CA ALA A 156 -17.19 -10.13 13.81
C ALA A 156 -17.71 -11.35 13.03
N CYS A 157 -16.83 -12.15 12.42
CA CYS A 157 -17.20 -13.41 11.77
C CYS A 157 -17.69 -14.47 12.77
N GLU A 158 -17.05 -14.57 13.94
CA GLU A 158 -17.49 -15.48 15.01
C GLU A 158 -18.87 -15.11 15.53
N MET A 159 -19.11 -13.81 15.79
CA MET A 159 -20.41 -13.30 16.23
C MET A 159 -21.49 -13.50 15.16
N LEU A 160 -21.18 -13.21 13.89
CA LEU A 160 -22.10 -13.44 12.79
C LEU A 160 -22.49 -14.91 12.69
N ARG A 161 -21.50 -15.82 12.75
CA ARG A 161 -21.75 -17.27 12.72
C ARG A 161 -22.59 -17.70 13.92
N HIS A 162 -22.26 -17.24 15.13
CA HIS A 162 -23.01 -17.59 16.33
C HIS A 162 -24.47 -17.12 16.26
N SER A 163 -24.71 -15.92 15.73
CA SER A 163 -26.06 -15.34 15.67
C SER A 163 -26.90 -15.84 14.49
N LEU A 164 -26.28 -16.19 13.36
CA LEU A 164 -26.99 -16.35 12.08
C LEU A 164 -26.63 -17.63 11.31
N ALA A 165 -25.89 -18.58 11.88
CA ALA A 165 -25.48 -19.79 11.16
C ALA A 165 -26.67 -20.63 10.69
N ASP A 166 -27.69 -20.81 11.54
CA ASP A 166 -28.86 -21.62 11.18
C ASP A 166 -29.74 -20.94 10.13
N GLU A 167 -29.92 -19.62 10.25
CA GLU A 167 -30.71 -18.80 9.31
C GLU A 167 -30.15 -18.86 7.88
N PHE A 168 -28.83 -18.77 7.73
CA PHE A 168 -28.17 -18.76 6.41
C PHE A 168 -27.50 -20.08 6.04
N SER A 169 -27.61 -21.12 6.86
CA SER A 169 -26.90 -22.40 6.68
C SER A 169 -25.38 -22.25 6.50
N ILE A 170 -24.76 -21.41 7.33
CA ILE A 170 -23.30 -21.18 7.32
C ILE A 170 -22.61 -22.41 7.93
N GLN A 171 -21.77 -23.09 7.16
CA GLN A 171 -21.03 -24.27 7.63
C GLN A 171 -19.73 -23.90 8.35
N GLY A 172 -19.15 -22.75 8.00
CA GLY A 172 -17.90 -22.28 8.61
C GLY A 172 -17.38 -21.02 7.93
N PHE A 173 -16.22 -20.55 8.38
CA PHE A 173 -15.51 -19.47 7.71
C PHE A 173 -13.99 -19.62 7.78
N LEU A 174 -13.30 -18.96 6.86
CA LEU A 174 -11.86 -18.77 6.85
C LEU A 174 -11.57 -17.27 6.96
N ILE A 175 -10.57 -16.89 7.74
CA ILE A 175 -10.25 -15.46 7.97
C ILE A 175 -9.61 -14.76 6.75
N GLU A 176 -8.98 -15.53 5.86
CA GLU A 176 -8.31 -15.00 4.67
C GLU A 176 -8.54 -15.88 3.44
N GLY A 177 -9.32 -15.36 2.50
CA GLY A 177 -9.67 -15.97 1.22
C GLY A 177 -8.93 -15.42 0.02
N GLN A 178 -7.79 -14.74 0.24
CA GLN A 178 -6.95 -14.15 -0.82
C GLN A 178 -7.57 -13.00 -1.63
N MET A 179 -8.78 -12.55 -1.28
CA MET A 179 -9.42 -11.40 -1.95
C MET A 179 -8.91 -10.04 -1.47
N ALA A 180 -8.57 -9.90 -0.19
CA ALA A 180 -7.82 -8.73 0.26
C ALA A 180 -6.40 -8.78 -0.29
N SER A 181 -5.83 -9.99 -0.30
CA SER A 181 -4.46 -10.33 -0.68
C SER A 181 -3.45 -9.51 0.11
N ASP A 182 -2.58 -10.18 0.85
CA ASP A 182 -1.47 -9.53 1.56
C ASP A 182 -0.18 -10.01 0.91
N LYS A 183 0.75 -9.09 0.62
CA LYS A 183 2.10 -9.42 0.16
C LYS A 183 2.17 -10.11 -1.22
N LYS A 184 1.11 -10.01 -2.02
CA LYS A 184 1.06 -10.55 -3.39
C LYS A 184 0.61 -9.48 -4.38
N PRO A 185 1.16 -9.49 -5.62
CA PRO A 185 0.69 -8.60 -6.66
C PRO A 185 -0.76 -8.95 -7.03
N LEU A 186 -1.62 -7.95 -7.09
CA LEU A 186 -3.05 -8.11 -7.35
C LEU A 186 -3.57 -6.91 -8.13
N TRP A 187 -4.27 -7.16 -9.23
CA TRP A 187 -4.94 -6.10 -10.01
C TRP A 187 -5.97 -5.32 -9.17
N GLY A 188 -6.60 -5.97 -8.19
CA GLY A 188 -7.52 -5.30 -7.26
C GLY A 188 -6.87 -4.13 -6.52
N ASN A 189 -5.59 -4.26 -6.15
CA ASN A 189 -4.84 -3.20 -5.45
C ASN A 189 -4.43 -2.06 -6.38
N VAL A 190 -4.44 -2.28 -7.71
CA VAL A 190 -4.30 -1.21 -8.72
C VAL A 190 -5.59 -0.40 -8.82
N LYS A 191 -6.75 -1.06 -8.69
CA LYS A 191 -8.06 -0.41 -8.78
C LYS A 191 -8.45 0.33 -7.50
N LYS A 192 -8.13 -0.24 -6.35
CA LYS A 192 -8.43 0.31 -5.03
C LYS A 192 -7.23 0.10 -4.13
N ALA A 193 -6.67 1.18 -3.61
CA ALA A 193 -5.50 1.10 -2.76
C ALA A 193 -5.77 0.27 -1.49
N ARG A 194 -4.72 -0.42 -1.03
CA ARG A 194 -4.67 -1.12 0.26
C ARG A 194 -3.57 -0.50 1.11
N GLY A 195 -3.95 0.08 2.24
CA GLY A 195 -3.11 0.96 3.04
C GLY A 195 -3.39 2.42 2.71
N VAL A 196 -2.33 3.21 2.62
CA VAL A 196 -2.42 4.65 2.32
C VAL A 196 -2.32 4.85 0.80
N GLU A 197 -3.31 5.54 0.25
CA GLU A 197 -3.30 6.04 -1.13
C GLU A 197 -2.76 7.47 -1.13
N THR A 198 -1.72 7.71 -1.92
CA THR A 198 -1.03 9.00 -1.96
C THR A 198 -0.88 9.45 -3.41
N LEU A 199 -1.14 10.74 -3.64
CA LEU A 199 -0.81 11.43 -4.88
C LEU A 199 0.33 12.41 -4.60
N ALA A 200 1.39 12.36 -5.41
CA ALA A 200 2.46 13.33 -5.37
C ALA A 200 2.64 13.97 -6.75
N TRP A 201 2.85 15.28 -6.80
CA TRP A 201 3.07 16.02 -8.04
C TRP A 201 3.96 17.24 -7.82
N GLY A 202 4.58 17.72 -8.89
CA GLY A 202 5.43 18.90 -8.89
C GLY A 202 5.76 19.29 -10.33
N THR A 203 6.44 20.43 -10.49
CA THR A 203 6.94 20.88 -11.80
C THR A 203 8.45 20.70 -11.81
N LEU A 204 9.01 20.33 -12.97
CA LEU A 204 10.46 20.39 -13.19
C LEU A 204 10.74 21.49 -14.21
N THR A 205 11.56 22.47 -13.82
CA THR A 205 11.94 23.56 -14.73
C THR A 205 12.96 23.06 -15.76
N ALA A 206 13.04 23.75 -16.89
CA ALA A 206 14.01 23.42 -17.93
C ALA A 206 15.46 23.52 -17.42
N ASP A 207 15.74 24.49 -16.56
CA ASP A 207 17.05 24.66 -15.91
C ASP A 207 17.35 23.51 -14.95
N ALA A 208 16.41 23.14 -14.07
CA ALA A 208 16.61 22.00 -13.19
C ALA A 208 16.84 20.68 -13.95
N CYS A 209 16.12 20.45 -15.05
CA CYS A 209 16.38 19.28 -15.90
C CYS A 209 17.80 19.31 -16.50
N ARG A 210 18.24 20.44 -17.06
CA ARG A 210 19.57 20.54 -17.69
C ARG A 210 20.71 20.48 -16.67
N GLU A 211 20.64 21.30 -15.63
CA GLU A 211 21.71 21.49 -14.66
C GLU A 211 21.79 20.37 -13.63
N VAL A 212 20.64 19.86 -13.20
CA VAL A 212 20.59 18.79 -12.21
C VAL A 212 20.48 17.44 -12.89
N LEU A 213 19.46 17.21 -13.72
CA LEU A 213 19.20 15.87 -14.29
C LEU A 213 20.14 15.51 -15.45
N GLY A 214 20.64 16.51 -16.19
CA GLY A 214 21.51 16.32 -17.35
C GLY A 214 20.73 15.99 -18.63
N CYS A 215 19.46 16.37 -18.71
CA CYS A 215 18.62 16.15 -19.89
C CYS A 215 17.65 17.31 -20.12
N THR A 216 16.98 17.32 -21.26
CA THR A 216 15.86 18.23 -21.54
C THR A 216 14.55 17.69 -20.96
N THR A 217 13.59 18.58 -20.71
CA THR A 217 12.23 18.19 -20.32
C THR A 217 11.56 17.29 -21.37
N TYR A 218 11.84 17.55 -22.65
CA TYR A 218 11.35 16.73 -23.76
C TYR A 218 11.90 15.30 -23.72
N GLU A 219 13.21 15.13 -23.54
CA GLU A 219 13.82 13.80 -23.43
C GLU A 219 13.27 13.02 -22.22
N LEU A 220 13.08 13.69 -21.08
CA LEU A 220 12.49 13.08 -19.90
C LEU A 220 11.05 12.59 -20.17
N TYR A 221 10.23 13.45 -20.77
CA TYR A 221 8.86 13.11 -21.17
C TYR A 221 8.84 11.95 -22.18
N ALA A 222 9.60 12.06 -23.27
CA ALA A 222 9.65 11.07 -24.33
C ALA A 222 10.11 9.70 -23.81
N THR A 223 11.15 9.68 -22.96
CA THR A 223 11.63 8.45 -22.31
C THR A 223 10.50 7.78 -21.54
N GLN A 224 9.74 8.55 -20.73
CA GLN A 224 8.64 8.00 -19.96
C GLN A 224 7.52 7.43 -20.86
N GLN A 225 7.19 8.09 -21.98
CA GLN A 225 6.18 7.55 -22.90
C GLN A 225 6.64 6.25 -23.54
N THR A 226 7.89 6.18 -24.00
CA THR A 226 8.46 4.98 -24.62
C THR A 226 8.45 3.77 -23.68
N ILE A 227 8.88 3.94 -22.42
CA ILE A 227 8.91 2.80 -21.48
C ILE A 227 7.52 2.35 -21.03
N LYS A 228 6.51 3.25 -21.05
CA LYS A 228 5.12 2.90 -20.71
C LYS A 228 4.56 1.86 -21.67
N GLU A 229 4.82 2.02 -22.96
CA GLU A 229 4.37 1.08 -23.99
C GLU A 229 4.94 -0.32 -23.77
N GLY A 230 6.23 -0.41 -23.43
CA GLY A 230 6.89 -1.66 -23.06
C GLY A 230 6.26 -2.30 -21.81
N GLY A 231 5.99 -1.50 -20.77
CA GLY A 231 5.33 -1.96 -19.55
C GLY A 231 3.92 -2.52 -19.79
N ILE A 232 3.13 -1.82 -20.61
CA ILE A 232 1.78 -2.27 -21.03
C ILE A 232 1.88 -3.59 -21.80
N ARG A 233 2.78 -3.67 -22.79
CA ARG A 233 2.95 -4.88 -23.62
C ARG A 233 3.33 -6.10 -22.79
N ASN A 234 4.12 -5.89 -21.73
CA ASN A 234 4.58 -6.93 -20.81
C ASN A 234 3.57 -7.27 -19.70
N GLY A 235 2.41 -6.59 -19.64
CA GLY A 235 1.40 -6.85 -18.62
C GLY A 235 1.83 -6.44 -17.20
N GLN A 236 2.67 -5.40 -17.06
CA GLN A 236 3.12 -4.94 -15.76
C GLN A 236 1.97 -4.36 -14.93
N PHE A 237 2.00 -4.64 -13.62
CA PHE A 237 1.10 -4.04 -12.64
C PHE A 237 1.66 -2.68 -12.21
N GLY A 238 1.13 -1.59 -12.75
CA GLY A 238 1.60 -0.21 -12.48
C GLY A 238 2.37 0.38 -13.67
N SER A 239 2.68 1.68 -13.57
CA SER A 239 3.37 2.43 -14.61
C SER A 239 4.44 3.33 -13.98
N ASN A 240 5.57 2.73 -13.63
CA ASN A 240 6.67 3.37 -12.92
C ASN A 240 8.03 2.78 -13.37
N VAL A 241 9.13 3.44 -12.96
CA VAL A 241 10.49 3.00 -13.29
C VAL A 241 11.09 2.16 -12.16
N ASN A 242 11.06 2.67 -10.93
CA ASN A 242 11.70 2.02 -9.80
C ASN A 242 11.08 2.45 -8.45
N THR A 243 9.79 2.16 -8.21
CA THR A 243 9.14 2.44 -6.91
C THR A 243 9.38 1.35 -5.85
N PHE A 244 10.11 0.28 -6.18
CA PHE A 244 10.22 -0.94 -5.36
C PHE A 244 11.23 -0.86 -4.21
N LYS A 245 12.24 0.03 -4.30
CA LYS A 245 13.47 -0.11 -3.49
C LYS A 245 13.49 0.66 -2.18
N GLU A 246 12.45 1.43 -1.90
CA GLU A 246 12.57 2.53 -0.94
C GLU A 246 11.41 2.47 0.05
N TRP A 247 11.75 2.38 1.35
CA TRP A 247 11.04 2.96 2.50
C TRP A 247 11.21 2.12 3.77
N LYS A 248 11.11 0.78 3.69
CA LYS A 248 10.86 -0.03 4.88
C LYS A 248 12.05 -0.27 5.80
N MET A 249 13.26 -0.28 5.26
CA MET A 249 14.46 -0.55 6.06
C MET A 249 14.74 0.58 7.07
N ALA A 250 14.27 1.80 6.80
CA ALA A 250 14.52 2.96 7.65
C ALA A 250 13.42 3.19 8.73
N GLN A 251 12.20 2.66 8.54
CA GLN A 251 11.09 2.83 9.49
C GLN A 251 10.70 1.56 10.28
N ALA A 252 11.47 0.47 10.17
CA ALA A 252 11.17 -0.82 10.83
C ALA A 252 9.76 -1.37 10.50
N GLU A 253 9.24 -1.07 9.30
CA GLU A 253 7.96 -1.61 8.82
C GLU A 253 8.14 -3.03 8.24
N LEU A 254 7.05 -3.82 8.20
CA LEU A 254 7.08 -5.21 7.72
C LEU A 254 7.65 -5.32 6.28
N LEU A 255 8.87 -5.85 6.18
CA LEU A 255 9.63 -6.05 4.94
C LEU A 255 8.96 -6.96 3.90
N SER A 256 7.83 -7.57 4.24
CA SER A 256 7.15 -8.54 3.38
C SER A 256 6.01 -7.98 2.52
N SER A 257 5.56 -6.72 2.72
CA SER A 257 4.57 -6.06 1.82
C SER A 257 5.08 -5.15 0.66
N PRO A 258 6.36 -5.14 0.22
CA PRO A 258 6.82 -4.28 -0.90
C PRO A 258 6.04 -4.45 -2.20
N LEU A 259 5.57 -5.66 -2.50
CA LEU A 259 4.88 -5.99 -3.76
C LEU A 259 3.57 -5.21 -3.97
N GLN A 260 2.95 -4.72 -2.91
CA GLN A 260 1.66 -3.99 -2.99
C GLN A 260 1.84 -2.47 -3.01
N GLN A 261 2.90 -1.97 -2.37
CA GLN A 261 3.25 -0.55 -2.35
C GLN A 261 3.86 -0.09 -3.69
N ASN A 262 4.20 -1.03 -4.59
CA ASN A 262 4.80 -0.78 -5.89
C ASN A 262 3.80 -0.47 -7.01
N LEU A 263 2.50 -0.38 -6.69
CA LEU A 263 1.42 -0.13 -7.65
C LEU A 263 1.23 1.38 -7.84
N GLY A 264 2.28 2.05 -8.31
CA GLY A 264 2.27 3.50 -8.62
C GLY A 264 2.12 3.77 -10.11
N ILE A 265 1.52 4.93 -10.45
CA ILE A 265 1.45 5.46 -11.81
C ILE A 265 2.16 6.81 -11.85
N LEU A 266 3.23 6.91 -12.63
CA LEU A 266 3.95 8.15 -12.88
C LEU A 266 3.51 8.78 -14.21
N ARG A 267 3.10 10.06 -14.16
CA ARG A 267 2.73 10.85 -15.34
C ARG A 267 3.50 12.16 -15.35
N TYR A 268 4.07 12.48 -16.51
CA TYR A 268 4.48 13.83 -16.88
C TYR A 268 3.37 14.40 -17.76
N LEU A 269 2.97 15.64 -17.47
CA LEU A 269 1.99 16.41 -18.23
C LEU A 269 2.70 17.38 -19.16
#